data_AF-A0A429F9V0-F1
#
_entry.id   AF-A0A429F9V0-F1
#
_cell.length_a   1.000
_cell.length_b   1.000
_cell.length_c   1.000
_cell.angle_alpha   90.00
_cell.angle_beta   90.00
_cell.angle_gamma   90.00
#
_symmetry.space_group_name_H-M   'P 1'
#
loop_
_entity.id
_entity.type
_entity.pdbx_description
1 polymer ?
#
loop_
_entity_poly.entity_id
_entity_poly.type
_entity_poly.pdbx_seq_one_letter_code
_entity_poly.pdbx_strand_id
1 'polypeptide(L)' 'MSTQTKIVIGGVAVGFLTLFIFPWWLTALIILGVLAAPLAGYLMLDPSQRRRVRAQGRKRLNG' A
#
# COMPACT_ATOMS: atom_id res chain seq x y z
N MET A 1 -18.20 2.82 12.45
CA MET A 1 -17.30 2.35 11.38
C MET A 1 -15.92 2.08 11.95
N SER A 2 -15.31 0.94 11.64
CA SER A 2 -13.94 0.65 12.10
C SER A 2 -12.95 1.61 11.46
N THR A 3 -11.80 1.84 12.11
CA THR A 3 -10.72 2.67 11.55
C THR A 3 -10.28 2.16 10.19
N GLN A 4 -10.24 0.83 10.01
CA GLN A 4 -9.91 0.20 8.72
C GLN A 4 -10.93 0.54 7.63
N THR A 5 -12.24 0.51 7.95
CA THR A 5 -13.28 0.91 6.99
C THR A 5 -13.12 2.38 6.58
N LYS A 6 -12.80 3.28 7.52
CA LYS A 6 -12.55 4.69 7.18
C LYS A 6 -11.34 4.88 6.27
N ILE A 7 -10.25 4.15 6.52
CA ILE A 7 -9.05 4.20 5.68
C ILE A 7 -9.34 3.68 4.27
N VAL A 8 -10.07 2.57 4.14
CA VAL A 8 -10.46 2.02 2.84
C VAL A 8 -11.32 3.03 2.07
N ILE A 9 -12.35 3.59 2.72
CA ILE A 9 -13.22 4.59 2.10
C ILE A 9 -12.42 5.83 1.67
N GLY A 10 -11.53 6.33 2.54
CA GLY A 10 -10.68 7.47 2.24
C GLY A 10 -9.73 7.22 1.06
N GLY A 11 -9.09 6.04 1.02
CA GLY A 11 -8.21 5.65 -0.07
C GLY A 11 -8.95 5.53 -1.40
N VAL A 12 -10.15 4.95 -1.41
CA VAL A 12 -10.99 4.85 -2.61
C VAL A 12 -11.44 6.24 -3.07
N ALA A 13 -11.90 7.10 -2.16
CA ALA A 13 -12.31 8.47 -2.50
C ALA A 13 -11.16 9.29 -3.10
N VAL A 14 -9.96 9.23 -2.51
CA VAL A 14 -8.77 9.90 -3.05
C VAL A 14 -8.40 9.31 -4.42
N GLY A 15 -8.45 7.99 -4.58
CA GLY A 15 -8.18 7.33 -5.87
C GLY A 15 -9.11 7.82 -6.99
N PHE A 16 -10.41 7.91 -6.72
CA PHE A 16 -11.36 8.48 -7.67
C PHE A 16 -11.13 9.97 -7.94
N LEU A 17 -10.85 10.77 -6.90
CA LEU A 17 -10.55 12.19 -7.07
C LEU A 17 -9.34 12.40 -7.99
N THR A 18 -8.34 11.51 -7.90
CA THR A 18 -7.14 11.55 -8.72
C THR A 18 -7.46 11.34 -10.22
N LEU A 19 -8.53 10.62 -10.57
CA LEU A 19 -8.99 10.45 -11.96
C LEU A 19 -9.61 11.73 -12.54
N PHE A 20 -10.16 12.61 -11.70
CA PHE A 20 -10.77 13.87 -12.14
C PHE A 20 -9.76 15.02 -12.21
N ILE A 21 -8.69 14.97 -11.41
CA ILE A 21 -7.67 16.03 -11.33
C ILE A 21 -6.59 15.85 -12.41
N PHE A 22 -6.19 14.61 -12.71
CA PHE A 22 -5.04 14.33 -13.57
C PHE A 22 -5.44 13.62 -14.86
N PRO A 23 -4.62 13.72 -15.93
CA PRO A 23 -4.76 12.88 -17.11
C PRO A 23 -4.67 11.40 -16.74
N TRP A 24 -5.40 10.55 -17.48
CA TRP A 24 -5.52 9.12 -17.20
C TRP A 24 -4.18 8.39 -17.00
N TRP A 25 -3.15 8.77 -17.78
CA TRP A 25 -1.83 8.15 -17.69
C TRP A 25 -1.12 8.50 -16.39
N LEU A 26 -1.27 9.73 -15.89
CA LEU A 26 -0.65 10.17 -14.64
C LEU A 26 -1.38 9.54 -13.46
N THR A 27 -2.71 9.46 -13.52
CA THR A 27 -3.49 8.73 -12.51
C THR A 27 -3.09 7.26 -12.45
N ALA A 28 -2.88 6.61 -13.60
CA ALA A 28 -2.40 5.23 -13.66
C ALA A 28 -1.02 5.08 -12.98
N LEU A 29 -0.10 6.02 -13.20
CA LEU A 29 1.20 6.02 -12.54
C LEU A 29 1.11 6.24 -11.02
N ILE A 30 0.21 7.12 -10.55
CA ILE A 30 -0.02 7.33 -9.12
C ILE A 30 -0.54 6.05 -8.47
N ILE A 31 -1.55 5.41 -9.07
CA ILE A 31 -2.09 4.14 -8.58
C ILE A 31 -1.00 3.08 -8.54
N LEU A 32 -0.22 2.96 -9.62
CA LEU A 32 0.89 2.00 -9.69
C LEU A 32 1.94 2.28 -8.61
N GLY A 33 2.31 3.54 -8.39
CA GLY A 33 3.26 3.94 -7.35
C GLY A 33 2.77 3.61 -5.95
N VAL A 34 1.50 3.88 -5.64
CA VAL A 34 0.87 3.55 -4.36
C VAL A 34 0.85 2.04 -4.12
N LEU A 35 0.48 1.25 -5.14
CA LEU A 35 0.47 -0.22 -5.06
C LEU A 35 1.87 -0.83 -5.00
N ALA A 36 2.85 -0.23 -5.68
CA ALA A 36 4.24 -0.69 -5.69
C ALA A 36 5.00 -0.26 -4.43
N ALA A 37 4.54 0.76 -3.70
CA ALA A 37 5.25 1.31 -2.53
C ALA A 37 5.60 0.25 -1.46
N PRO A 38 4.72 -0.70 -1.07
CA PRO A 38 5.09 -1.74 -0.11
C PRO A 38 6.18 -2.67 -0.63
N LEU A 39 6.15 -2.98 -1.93
CA LEU A 39 7.17 -3.81 -2.58
C LEU A 39 8.51 -3.08 -2.62
N ALA A 40 8.51 -1.82 -3.06
CA ALA A 40 9.71 -0.98 -3.08
C ALA A 40 10.30 -0.82 -1.67
N GLY A 41 9.45 -0.53 -0.67
CA GLY A 41 9.85 -0.45 0.73
C GLY A 41 10.46 -1.77 1.23
N TYR A 42 9.85 -2.92 0.89
CA TYR A 42 10.41 -4.22 1.24
C TYR A 42 11.76 -4.49 0.59
N LEU A 43 11.94 -4.08 -0.68
CA LEU A 43 13.20 -4.23 -1.39
C LEU A 43 14.30 -3.33 -0.81
N MET A 44 13.94 -2.15 -0.30
CA MET A 44 14.84 -1.23 0.40
C MET A 44 15.24 -1.71 1.80
N LEU A 45 14.55 -2.69 2.39
CA LEU A 45 14.89 -3.20 3.72
C LEU A 45 16.25 -3.93 3.72
N ASP A 46 17.03 -3.67 4.78
CA ASP A 46 18.21 -4.47 5.09
C ASP A 46 17.85 -5.93 5.36
N PRO A 47 18.79 -6.88 5.17
CA PRO A 47 18.53 -8.30 5.43
C PRO A 47 17.98 -8.59 6.83
N SER A 48 18.44 -7.84 7.85
CA SER A 48 17.98 -7.97 9.23
C SER A 48 16.52 -7.54 9.44
N GLN A 49 16.10 -6.44 8.82
CA GLN A 49 14.72 -5.93 8.83
C GLN A 49 13.78 -6.88 8.07
N ARG A 50 14.21 -7.33 6.89
CA ARG A 50 13.46 -8.27 6.06
C ARG A 50 13.17 -9.59 6.79
N ARG A 51 14.15 -10.08 7.55
CA ARG A 51 13.99 -11.28 8.40
C ARG A 51 12.93 -11.08 9.48
N ARG A 52 12.87 -9.89 10.10
CA ARG A 52 11.85 -9.54 11.09
C ARG A 52 10.45 -9.49 10.47
N VAL A 53 10.29 -8.84 9.31
CA VAL A 53 9.01 -8.77 8.59
C VAL A 53 8.51 -10.18 8.23
N ARG A 54 9.36 -11.04 7.67
CA ARG A 54 9.02 -12.44 7.38
C ARG A 54 8.64 -13.23 8.63
N ALA A 55 9.35 -13.02 9.75
CA ALA A 55 9.04 -13.68 11.01
C ALA A 55 7.68 -13.23 11.58
N GLN A 56 7.36 -11.95 11.53
CA GLN A 56 6.06 -11.41 11.94
C GLN A 56 4.92 -11.94 11.06
N GLY A 57 5.13 -12.02 9.74
CA GLY A 57 4.16 -12.62 8.82
C GLY A 57 3.81 -14.05 9.20
N ARG A 58 4.81 -14.90 9.49
CA ARG A 58 4.57 -16.28 9.93
C ARG A 58 3.80 -16.39 11.24
N LYS A 59 4.04 -15.48 12.20
CA LYS A 59 3.29 -15.47 13.47
C LYS A 59 1.80 -15.14 13.28
N ARG A 60 1.46 -14.31 12.29
CA ARG A 60 0.08 -13.93 11.98
C ARG A 60 -0.70 -14.98 11.19
N LEU A 61 -0.02 -15.90 10.52
CA LEU A 61 -0.65 -16.97 9.73
C LEU A 61 -0.91 -18.25 10.55
N ASN A 62 -0.16 -18.43 11.65
CA ASN A 62 -0.27 -19.60 12.53
C ASN A 62 -1.09 -19.32 13.80
N GLY A 63 -1.76 -18.17 13.89
CA GLY A 63 -2.56 -17.73 15.03
C GLY A 63 -4.02 -17.58 14.66
#